data_AF-A0A7C3R122-F1
#
_entry.id   AF-A0A7C3R122-F1
#
_cell.length_a   1.000
_cell.length_b   1.000
_cell.length_c   1.000
_cell.angle_alpha   90.00
_cell.angle_beta   90.00
_cell.angle_gamma   90.00
#
_symmetry.space_group_name_H-M   'P 1'
#
loop_
_entity.id
_entity.type
_entity.pdbx_description
1 polymer ?
#
loop_
_entity_poly.entity_id
_entity_poly.type
_entity_poly.pdbx_seq_one_letter_code
_entity_poly.pdbx_strand_id
1 'polypeptide(L)'
;MRRRHYGLGAKITLGLLIPLAVVMAGTSYLRYLSYRSALVQGLKFMGTATSEAAQDYLDAQLTAYIHSRLLISIGSVVVIVVMTQIMMSRLVTNRLRQFLDVIQRIKPGDLGARVEVGAHDEIGELAEAFNQMADGLREKERLEQKVKEHAEELQRQAEKLATLNAIATTVSQSLNLKEVLHSALDEVLELMQLRAGWVVLR
;
A
#
# COMPACT_ATOMS: atom_id res chain seq x y z
N MET A 1 -16.82 -8.57 16.52
CA MET A 1 -17.57 -8.35 15.26
C MET A 1 -16.86 -7.29 14.42
N ARG A 2 -16.18 -7.68 13.33
CA ARG A 2 -15.37 -6.78 12.49
C ARG A 2 -16.23 -6.28 11.33
N ARG A 3 -16.71 -5.03 11.39
CA ARG A 3 -17.53 -4.42 10.32
C ARG A 3 -16.65 -4.30 9.06
N ARG A 4 -17.02 -5.02 7.99
CA ARG A 4 -16.39 -4.89 6.66
C ARG A 4 -16.70 -3.48 6.13
N HIS A 5 -15.73 -2.58 6.20
CA HIS A 5 -15.81 -1.28 5.55
C HIS A 5 -15.52 -1.47 4.06
N TYR A 6 -16.58 -1.57 3.26
CA TYR A 6 -16.50 -1.33 1.83
C TYR A 6 -16.08 0.14 1.60
N GLY A 7 -15.13 0.42 0.69
CA GLY A 7 -14.71 1.79 0.36
C GLY A 7 -15.88 2.64 -0.14
N LEU A 8 -15.86 3.95 0.10
CA LEU A 8 -16.94 4.89 -0.19
C LEU A 8 -17.42 4.78 -1.65
N GLY A 9 -16.49 4.58 -2.60
CA GLY A 9 -16.82 4.34 -4.01
C GLY A 9 -17.68 3.09 -4.24
N ALA A 10 -17.32 1.96 -3.63
CA ALA A 10 -18.08 0.71 -3.75
C ALA A 10 -19.45 0.79 -3.05
N LYS A 11 -19.54 1.53 -1.93
CA LYS A 11 -20.80 1.78 -1.21
C LYS A 11 -21.76 2.62 -2.03
N ILE A 12 -21.29 3.68 -2.68
CA ILE A 12 -22.11 4.55 -3.53
C ILE A 12 -22.60 3.76 -4.74
N THR A 13 -21.73 2.98 -5.39
CA THR A 13 -22.13 2.23 -6.60
C THR A 13 -23.07 1.07 -6.29
N LEU A 14 -22.80 0.23 -5.28
CA LEU A 14 -23.74 -0.86 -4.92
C LEU A 14 -25.05 -0.31 -4.35
N GLY A 15 -24.94 0.78 -3.57
CA GLY A 15 -26.07 1.42 -2.92
C GLY A 15 -27.03 2.13 -3.88
N LEU A 16 -26.57 2.57 -5.07
CA LEU A 16 -27.43 3.20 -6.08
C LEU A 16 -27.88 2.24 -7.20
N LEU A 17 -27.02 1.30 -7.63
CA LEU A 17 -27.31 0.44 -8.77
C LEU A 17 -28.40 -0.60 -8.49
N ILE A 18 -28.35 -1.23 -7.31
CA ILE A 18 -29.33 -2.25 -6.92
C ILE A 18 -30.75 -1.66 -6.82
N PRO A 19 -30.98 -0.56 -6.08
CA PRO A 19 -32.32 0.03 -6.02
C PRO A 19 -32.76 0.60 -7.36
N LEU A 20 -31.86 1.17 -8.18
CA LEU A 20 -32.25 1.67 -9.51
C LEU A 20 -32.71 0.55 -10.44
N ALA A 21 -32.02 -0.60 -10.44
CA ALA A 21 -32.43 -1.78 -11.20
C ALA A 21 -33.78 -2.34 -10.72
N VAL A 22 -33.99 -2.40 -9.39
CA VAL A 22 -35.25 -2.85 -8.79
C VAL A 22 -36.40 -1.89 -9.13
N VAL A 23 -36.16 -0.57 -9.08
CA VAL A 23 -37.16 0.45 -9.43
C VAL A 23 -37.49 0.40 -10.93
N MET A 24 -36.51 0.21 -11.81
CA MET A 24 -36.77 0.07 -13.25
C MET A 24 -37.56 -1.20 -13.59
N ALA A 25 -37.23 -2.33 -12.95
CA ALA A 25 -37.98 -3.58 -13.12
C ALA A 25 -39.41 -3.44 -12.58
N GLY A 26 -39.57 -2.84 -11.39
CA GLY A 26 -40.87 -2.60 -10.77
C GLY A 26 -41.75 -1.65 -11.58
N THR A 27 -41.21 -0.54 -12.06
CA THR A 27 -41.95 0.43 -12.89
C THR A 27 -42.36 -0.15 -14.24
N SER A 28 -41.49 -0.96 -14.85
CA SER A 28 -41.82 -1.69 -16.09
C SER A 28 -42.97 -2.69 -15.87
N TYR A 29 -42.95 -3.42 -14.76
CA TYR A 29 -43.99 -4.38 -14.40
C TYR A 29 -45.34 -3.72 -14.05
N LEU A 30 -45.33 -2.61 -13.31
CA LEU A 30 -46.55 -1.86 -12.97
C LEU A 30 -47.22 -1.26 -14.21
N ARG A 31 -46.41 -0.79 -15.17
CA ARG A 31 -46.91 -0.25 -16.43
C ARG A 31 -47.54 -1.34 -17.30
N TYR A 32 -47.03 -2.57 -17.26
CA TYR A 32 -47.65 -3.74 -17.90
C TYR A 32 -49.04 -4.04 -17.31
N LEU A 33 -49.14 -4.11 -15.99
CA LEU A 33 -50.40 -4.40 -15.30
C LEU A 33 -51.48 -3.35 -15.61
N SER A 34 -51.07 -2.08 -15.64
CA SER A 34 -51.95 -0.94 -15.94
C SER A 34 -52.41 -0.93 -17.41
N TYR A 35 -51.52 -1.29 -18.34
CA TYR A 35 -51.86 -1.34 -19.76
C TYR A 35 -52.82 -2.49 -20.06
N ARG A 36 -52.57 -3.67 -19.47
CA ARG A 36 -53.45 -4.84 -19.59
C ARG A 36 -54.85 -4.53 -19.05
N SER A 37 -54.96 -3.92 -17.87
CA SER A 37 -56.26 -3.62 -17.27
C SER A 37 -57.04 -2.57 -18.06
N ALA A 38 -56.37 -1.51 -18.54
CA ALA A 38 -57.00 -0.46 -19.36
C ALA A 38 -57.50 -0.99 -20.71
N LEU A 39 -56.72 -1.84 -21.38
CA LEU A 39 -57.13 -2.45 -22.66
C LEU A 39 -58.33 -3.38 -22.50
N VAL A 40 -58.31 -4.25 -21.48
CA VAL A 40 -59.42 -5.18 -21.23
C VAL A 40 -60.70 -4.43 -20.84
N GLN A 41 -60.59 -3.33 -20.08
CA GLN A 41 -61.74 -2.49 -19.75
C GLN A 41 -62.28 -1.74 -20.99
N GLY A 42 -61.39 -1.15 -21.79
CA GLY A 42 -61.79 -0.47 -23.04
C GLY A 42 -62.49 -1.41 -24.02
N LEU A 43 -62.01 -2.65 -24.15
CA LEU A 43 -62.65 -3.63 -25.03
C LEU A 43 -64.00 -4.12 -24.53
N LYS A 44 -64.14 -4.33 -23.21
CA LYS A 44 -65.43 -4.67 -22.59
C LYS A 44 -66.44 -3.54 -22.76
N PHE A 45 -65.97 -2.29 -22.71
CA PHE A 45 -66.80 -1.10 -22.92
C PHE A 45 -67.30 -0.99 -24.38
N MET A 46 -66.50 -1.42 -25.36
CA MET A 46 -66.88 -1.40 -26.78
C MET A 46 -67.86 -2.51 -27.19
N GLY A 47 -68.29 -3.39 -26.28
CA GLY A 47 -69.29 -4.44 -26.56
C GLY A 47 -68.80 -5.60 -27.43
N THR A 48 -67.53 -5.61 -27.85
CA THR A 48 -66.91 -6.63 -28.72
C THR A 48 -66.34 -7.83 -27.97
N ALA A 49 -66.53 -7.90 -26.65
CA ALA A 49 -65.88 -8.87 -25.76
C ALA A 49 -66.29 -10.36 -25.96
N THR A 50 -67.08 -10.67 -26.99
CA THR A 50 -67.48 -12.05 -27.33
C THR A 50 -66.89 -12.58 -28.64
N SER A 51 -66.15 -11.78 -29.42
CA SER A 51 -65.50 -12.27 -30.65
C SER A 51 -64.10 -12.80 -30.34
N GLU A 52 -63.87 -14.10 -30.59
CA GLU A 52 -62.54 -14.73 -30.51
C GLU A 52 -61.48 -13.94 -31.29
N ALA A 53 -61.85 -13.32 -32.41
CA ALA A 53 -60.95 -12.48 -33.21
C ALA A 53 -60.47 -11.25 -32.42
N ALA A 54 -61.34 -10.59 -31.64
CA ALA A 54 -60.94 -9.43 -30.85
C ALA A 54 -59.97 -9.80 -29.72
N GLN A 55 -60.07 -11.01 -29.15
CA GLN A 55 -59.14 -11.51 -28.16
C GLN A 55 -57.77 -11.86 -28.78
N ASP A 56 -57.77 -12.51 -29.94
CA ASP A 56 -56.54 -12.90 -30.65
C ASP A 56 -55.74 -11.67 -31.13
N TYR A 57 -56.42 -10.63 -31.63
CA TYR A 57 -55.78 -9.35 -31.98
C TYR A 57 -55.15 -8.63 -30.77
N LEU A 58 -55.78 -8.72 -29.59
CA LEU A 58 -55.21 -8.16 -28.36
C LEU A 58 -54.00 -8.93 -27.89
N ASP A 59 -54.07 -10.26 -27.87
CA ASP A 59 -52.99 -11.11 -27.39
C ASP A 59 -51.77 -11.00 -28.31
N ALA A 60 -51.97 -10.89 -29.63
CA ALA A 60 -50.88 -10.65 -30.59
C ALA A 60 -50.19 -9.29 -30.37
N GLN A 61 -50.95 -8.21 -30.17
CA GLN A 61 -50.36 -6.88 -29.93
C GLN A 61 -49.72 -6.76 -28.54
N LEU A 62 -50.32 -7.36 -27.51
CA LEU A 62 -49.76 -7.40 -26.16
C LEU A 62 -48.47 -8.20 -26.11
N THR A 63 -48.42 -9.39 -26.70
CA THR A 63 -47.21 -10.23 -26.71
C THR A 63 -46.05 -9.56 -27.45
N ALA A 64 -46.29 -8.90 -28.58
CA ALA A 64 -45.26 -8.15 -29.31
C ALA A 64 -44.74 -6.94 -28.50
N TYR A 65 -45.62 -6.19 -27.84
CA TYR A 65 -45.23 -5.08 -26.98
C TYR A 65 -44.47 -5.55 -25.74
N ILE A 66 -44.86 -6.68 -25.13
CA ILE A 66 -44.18 -7.27 -23.98
C ILE A 66 -42.79 -7.76 -24.37
N HIS A 67 -42.66 -8.51 -25.47
CA HIS A 67 -41.36 -9.00 -25.93
C HIS A 67 -40.38 -7.86 -26.21
N SER A 68 -40.80 -6.83 -26.95
CA SER A 68 -39.92 -5.68 -27.26
C SER A 68 -39.49 -4.93 -25.99
N ARG A 69 -40.40 -4.69 -25.04
CA ARG A 69 -40.07 -4.04 -23.76
C ARG A 69 -39.18 -4.89 -22.86
N LEU A 70 -39.43 -6.20 -22.80
CA LEU A 70 -38.65 -7.14 -22.01
C LEU A 70 -37.21 -7.23 -22.54
N LEU A 71 -37.02 -7.29 -23.86
CA LEU A 71 -35.70 -7.24 -24.49
C LEU A 71 -34.93 -5.95 -24.16
N ILE A 72 -35.59 -4.79 -24.21
CA ILE A 72 -34.97 -3.50 -23.84
C ILE A 72 -34.58 -3.52 -22.35
N SER A 73 -35.45 -4.04 -21.47
CA SER A 73 -35.15 -4.11 -20.04
C SER A 73 -33.93 -5.00 -19.74
N ILE A 74 -33.87 -6.20 -20.33
CA ILE A 74 -32.72 -7.10 -20.19
C ILE A 74 -31.46 -6.46 -20.77
N GLY A 75 -31.56 -5.87 -21.97
CA GLY A 75 -30.45 -5.17 -22.61
C GLY A 75 -29.88 -4.06 -21.73
N SER A 76 -30.75 -3.27 -21.08
CA SER A 76 -30.31 -2.19 -20.19
C SER A 76 -29.55 -2.71 -18.96
N VAL A 77 -29.99 -3.82 -18.37
CA VAL A 77 -29.30 -4.47 -17.24
C VAL A 77 -27.93 -4.97 -17.66
N VAL A 78 -27.83 -5.62 -18.83
CA VAL A 78 -26.54 -6.10 -19.35
C VAL A 78 -25.56 -4.95 -19.56
N VAL A 79 -26.01 -3.85 -20.17
CA VAL A 79 -25.17 -2.65 -20.38
C VAL A 79 -24.67 -2.09 -19.06
N ILE A 80 -25.55 -1.96 -18.05
CA ILE A 80 -25.17 -1.46 -16.72
C ILE A 80 -24.13 -2.36 -16.05
N VAL A 81 -24.28 -3.69 -16.14
CA VAL A 81 -23.32 -4.66 -15.58
C VAL A 81 -21.96 -4.52 -16.26
N VAL A 82 -21.93 -4.46 -17.59
CA VAL A 82 -20.67 -4.31 -18.36
C VAL A 82 -19.99 -2.97 -18.04
N MET A 83 -20.75 -1.87 -18.00
CA MET A 83 -20.21 -0.56 -17.65
C MET A 83 -19.62 -0.54 -16.24
N THR A 84 -20.31 -1.15 -15.27
CA THR A 84 -19.85 -1.23 -13.88
C THR A 84 -18.56 -2.06 -13.78
N GLN A 85 -18.47 -3.18 -14.49
CA GLN A 85 -17.27 -4.02 -14.50
C GLN A 85 -16.05 -3.27 -15.05
N ILE A 86 -16.22 -2.56 -16.17
CA ILE A 86 -15.15 -1.76 -16.77
C ILE A 86 -14.72 -0.64 -15.81
N MET A 87 -15.68 0.02 -15.16
CA MET A 87 -15.40 1.11 -14.23
C MET A 87 -14.65 0.61 -12.98
N MET A 88 -15.06 -0.53 -12.40
CA MET A 88 -14.41 -1.13 -11.23
C MET A 88 -12.98 -1.58 -11.52
N SER A 89 -12.76 -2.16 -12.70
CA SER A 89 -11.41 -2.53 -13.14
C SER A 89 -10.47 -1.33 -13.16
N ARG A 90 -10.94 -0.17 -13.63
CA ARG A 90 -10.13 1.06 -13.71
C ARG A 90 -9.94 1.74 -12.35
N LEU A 91 -10.99 1.83 -11.55
CA LEU A 91 -10.96 2.58 -10.28
C LEU A 91 -10.24 1.81 -9.16
N VAL A 92 -10.41 0.49 -9.11
CA VAL A 92 -9.89 -0.33 -8.00
C VAL A 92 -8.78 -1.25 -8.47
N THR A 93 -9.06 -2.13 -9.43
CA THR A 93 -8.11 -3.19 -9.80
C THR A 93 -6.80 -2.63 -10.34
N ASN A 94 -6.86 -1.66 -11.25
CA ASN A 94 -5.66 -1.05 -11.84
C ASN A 94 -4.84 -0.28 -10.81
N ARG A 95 -5.50 0.47 -9.90
CA ARG A 95 -4.81 1.17 -8.82
C ARG A 95 -4.11 0.17 -7.89
N LEU A 96 -4.78 -0.91 -7.48
CA LEU A 96 -4.15 -1.94 -6.66
C LEU A 96 -2.96 -2.64 -7.35
N ARG A 97 -2.99 -2.78 -8.68
CA ARG A 97 -1.82 -3.27 -9.43
C ARG A 97 -0.62 -2.33 -9.33
N GLN A 98 -0.84 -1.01 -9.35
CA GLN A 98 0.26 -0.05 -9.15
C GLN A 98 0.92 -0.22 -7.78
N PHE A 99 0.14 -0.46 -6.71
CA PHE A 99 0.73 -0.78 -5.40
C PHE A 99 1.55 -2.06 -5.45
N LEU A 100 1.04 -3.12 -6.08
CA LEU A 100 1.78 -4.38 -6.22
C LEU A 100 3.09 -4.19 -6.99
N ASP A 101 3.09 -3.40 -8.06
CA ASP A 101 4.30 -3.11 -8.84
C ASP A 101 5.34 -2.36 -7.98
N VAL A 102 4.91 -1.37 -7.19
CA VAL A 102 5.81 -0.65 -6.29
C VAL A 102 6.34 -1.55 -5.17
N ILE A 103 5.49 -2.41 -4.59
CA ILE A 103 5.91 -3.40 -3.58
C ILE A 103 6.95 -4.36 -4.15
N GLN A 104 6.76 -4.83 -5.39
CA GLN A 104 7.70 -5.72 -6.06
C GLN A 104 9.05 -5.06 -6.34
N ARG A 105 9.10 -3.73 -6.48
CA ARG A 105 10.34 -2.95 -6.59
C ARG A 105 11.00 -2.68 -5.24
N ILE A 106 10.21 -2.39 -4.21
CA ILE A 106 10.72 -2.17 -2.84
C ILE A 106 11.38 -3.46 -2.30
N LYS A 107 10.80 -4.63 -2.55
CA LYS A 107 11.31 -5.92 -2.05
C LYS A 107 12.80 -6.20 -2.35
N PRO A 108 13.33 -5.98 -3.57
CA PRO A 108 14.75 -6.12 -3.87
C PRO A 108 15.64 -4.93 -3.43
N GLY A 109 15.07 -3.88 -2.83
CA GLY A 109 15.85 -2.74 -2.30
C GLY A 109 15.63 -1.39 -3.00
N ASP A 110 14.73 -1.29 -3.99
CA ASP A 110 14.35 0.02 -4.56
C ASP A 110 13.38 0.76 -3.61
N LEU A 111 13.91 1.24 -2.49
CA LEU A 111 13.17 2.01 -1.49
C LEU A 111 12.80 3.43 -1.97
N GLY A 112 13.16 3.79 -3.21
CA GLY A 112 12.77 5.03 -3.87
C GLY A 112 11.46 4.92 -4.64
N ALA A 113 10.97 3.72 -4.92
CA ALA A 113 9.71 3.50 -5.62
C ALA A 113 8.51 4.03 -4.81
N ARG A 114 7.59 4.75 -5.46
CA ARG A 114 6.42 5.38 -4.83
C ARG A 114 5.16 5.09 -5.64
N VAL A 115 4.02 5.06 -4.94
CA VAL A 115 2.70 5.02 -5.57
C VAL A 115 2.24 6.46 -5.83
N GLU A 116 1.69 6.74 -7.01
CA GLU A 116 1.13 8.05 -7.34
C GLU A 116 -0.11 8.36 -6.48
N VAL A 117 -0.09 9.51 -5.81
CA VAL A 117 -1.22 10.01 -5.03
C VAL A 117 -2.09 10.87 -5.95
N GLY A 118 -3.07 10.25 -6.61
CA GLY A 118 -3.95 10.93 -7.56
C GLY A 118 -5.43 10.90 -7.20
N ALA A 119 -5.84 10.18 -6.15
CA ALA A 119 -7.22 10.23 -5.65
C ALA A 119 -7.31 10.96 -4.33
N HIS A 120 -8.46 11.58 -4.10
CA HIS A 120 -8.83 12.23 -2.83
C HIS A 120 -9.82 11.34 -2.06
N ASP A 121 -9.70 10.02 -2.22
CA ASP A 121 -10.52 8.99 -1.58
C ASP A 121 -9.65 8.07 -0.71
N GLU A 122 -10.22 6.99 -0.18
CA GLU A 122 -9.49 6.06 0.69
C GLU A 122 -8.31 5.36 -0.02
N ILE A 123 -8.31 5.28 -1.35
CA ILE A 123 -7.18 4.73 -2.11
C ILE A 123 -6.04 5.76 -2.15
N GLY A 124 -6.37 7.05 -2.21
CA GLY A 124 -5.41 8.14 -2.05
C GLY A 124 -4.76 8.15 -0.67
N GLU A 125 -5.56 8.07 0.39
CA GLU A 125 -5.07 7.98 1.78
C GLU A 125 -4.19 6.75 1.99
N LEU A 126 -4.56 5.61 1.40
CA LEU A 126 -3.73 4.41 1.40
C LEU A 126 -2.41 4.61 0.67
N ALA A 127 -2.39 5.35 -0.45
CA ALA A 127 -1.17 5.65 -1.19
C ALA A 127 -0.21 6.52 -0.37
N GLU A 128 -0.73 7.53 0.32
CA GLU A 128 0.04 8.37 1.24
C GLU A 128 0.64 7.56 2.39
N ALA A 129 -0.19 6.76 3.08
CA ALA A 129 0.26 5.91 4.17
C ALA A 129 1.31 4.88 3.72
N PHE A 130 1.13 4.31 2.52
CA PHE A 130 2.08 3.37 1.93
C PHE A 130 3.42 4.04 1.62
N ASN A 131 3.40 5.25 1.05
CA ASN A 131 4.62 6.01 0.77
C ASN A 131 5.37 6.39 2.05
N GLN A 132 4.66 6.76 3.12
CA GLN A 132 5.27 7.02 4.44
C GLN A 132 5.95 5.77 5.01
N MET A 133 5.36 4.59 4.85
CA MET A 133 6.00 3.33 5.23
C MET A 133 7.30 3.10 4.43
N ALA A 134 7.28 3.37 3.12
CA ALA A 134 8.47 3.24 2.27
C ALA A 134 9.58 4.22 2.67
N ASP A 135 9.24 5.46 3.07
CA ASP A 135 10.19 6.43 3.62
C ASP A 135 10.80 5.92 4.94
N GLY A 136 9.98 5.31 5.82
CA GLY A 136 10.46 4.71 7.07
C GLY A 136 11.44 3.56 6.84
N LEU A 137 11.20 2.71 5.84
CA LEU A 137 12.14 1.65 5.44
C LEU A 137 13.47 2.23 4.96
N ARG A 138 13.42 3.28 4.13
CA ARG A 138 14.61 3.95 3.61
C ARG A 138 15.45 4.57 4.71
N GLU A 139 14.81 5.23 5.68
CA GLU A 139 15.53 5.80 6.81
C GLU A 139 16.12 4.72 7.71
N LYS A 140 15.43 3.59 7.91
CA LYS A 140 15.95 2.46 8.66
C LYS A 140 17.22 1.90 8.02
N GLU A 141 17.23 1.67 6.71
CA GLU A 141 18.41 1.19 5.99
C GLU A 141 19.59 2.17 6.12
N ARG A 142 19.32 3.47 6.01
CA ARG A 142 20.34 4.52 6.20
C ARG A 142 20.94 4.49 7.61
N LEU A 143 20.12 4.26 8.63
CA LEU A 143 20.58 4.14 10.01
C LEU A 143 21.40 2.86 10.23
N GLU A 144 20.96 1.73 9.69
CA GLU A 144 21.71 0.46 9.74
C GLU A 144 23.10 0.61 9.10
N GLN A 145 23.18 1.30 7.96
CA GLN A 145 24.46 1.59 7.30
C GLN A 145 25.38 2.46 8.16
N LYS A 146 24.85 3.51 8.79
CA LYS A 146 25.64 4.35 9.71
C LYS A 146 26.15 3.59 10.93
N VAL A 147 25.32 2.72 11.50
CA VAL A 147 25.71 1.86 12.62
C VAL A 147 26.86 0.94 12.21
N LYS A 148 26.80 0.37 11.00
CA LYS A 148 27.88 -0.47 10.46
C LYS A 148 29.18 0.32 10.29
N GLU A 149 29.12 1.52 9.71
CA GLU A 149 30.30 2.38 9.55
C GLU A 149 30.94 2.75 10.89
N HIS A 150 30.13 3.03 11.92
CA HIS A 150 30.63 3.31 13.27
C HIS A 150 31.24 2.07 13.93
N ALA A 151 30.65 0.89 13.74
CA ALA A 151 31.21 -0.36 14.25
C ALA A 151 32.59 -0.65 13.62
N GLU A 152 32.74 -0.44 12.30
CA GLU A 152 34.01 -0.60 11.60
C GLU A 152 35.07 0.41 12.06
N GLU A 153 34.69 1.67 12.33
CA GLU A 153 35.60 2.67 12.89
C GLU A 153 36.06 2.31 14.32
N LEU A 154 35.13 1.89 15.19
CA LEU A 154 35.46 1.44 16.55
C LEU A 154 36.41 0.24 16.54
N GLN A 155 36.22 -0.70 15.62
CA GLN A 155 37.11 -1.84 15.49
C GLN A 155 38.52 -1.42 15.04
N ARG A 156 38.63 -0.51 14.07
CA ARG A 156 39.93 0.06 13.64
C ARG A 156 40.63 0.77 14.80
N GLN A 157 39.89 1.50 15.64
CA GLN A 157 40.45 2.15 16.83
C GLN A 157 40.93 1.14 17.87
N ALA A 158 40.17 0.07 18.12
CA ALA A 158 40.56 -1.00 19.04
C ALA A 158 41.83 -1.72 18.57
N GLU A 159 41.93 -2.05 17.28
CA GLU A 159 43.12 -2.66 16.67
C GLU A 159 44.35 -1.75 16.79
N LYS A 160 44.17 -0.44 16.56
CA LYS A 160 45.24 0.55 16.75
C LYS A 160 45.71 0.60 18.20
N LEU A 161 44.80 0.62 19.16
CA LEU A 161 45.13 0.60 20.59
C LEU A 161 45.84 -0.70 21.00
N ALA A 162 45.38 -1.85 20.51
CA ALA A 162 46.04 -3.13 20.75
C ALA A 162 47.48 -3.14 20.20
N THR A 163 47.66 -2.62 18.99
CA THR A 163 48.99 -2.49 18.35
C THR A 163 49.91 -1.58 19.15
N LEU A 164 49.41 -0.40 19.59
CA LEU A 164 50.18 0.52 20.41
C LEU A 164 50.58 -0.11 21.75
N ASN A 165 49.67 -0.85 22.39
CA ASN A 165 49.94 -1.54 23.65
C ASN A 165 50.99 -2.66 23.47
N ALA A 166 50.91 -3.42 22.36
CA ALA A 166 51.91 -4.42 22.01
C ALA A 166 53.29 -3.79 21.80
N ILE A 167 53.39 -2.70 21.04
CA ILE A 167 54.64 -1.95 20.84
C ILE A 167 55.18 -1.44 22.17
N ALA A 168 54.34 -0.79 23.00
CA ALA A 168 54.76 -0.30 24.31
C ALA A 168 55.27 -1.42 25.22
N THR A 169 54.64 -2.59 25.18
CA THR A 169 55.08 -3.78 25.92
C THR A 169 56.43 -4.29 25.41
N THR A 170 56.63 -4.41 24.09
CA THR A 170 57.90 -4.82 23.49
C THR A 170 59.02 -3.83 23.80
N VAL A 171 58.76 -2.52 23.70
CA VAL A 171 59.73 -1.47 24.05
C VAL A 171 60.08 -1.54 25.54
N SER A 172 59.10 -1.71 26.42
CA SER A 172 59.33 -1.84 27.87
C SER A 172 60.10 -3.11 28.24
N GLN A 173 59.94 -4.20 27.49
CA GLN A 173 60.72 -5.44 27.66
C GLN A 173 62.15 -5.32 27.12
N SER A 174 62.34 -4.56 26.05
CA SER A 174 63.64 -4.34 25.39
C SER A 174 64.51 -3.31 26.11
N LEU A 175 63.90 -2.30 26.73
CA LEU A 175 64.60 -1.35 27.56
C LEU A 175 64.98 -2.05 28.87
N ASN A 176 66.27 -2.35 29.03
CA ASN A 176 66.76 -2.89 30.28
C ASN A 176 66.45 -1.85 31.37
N LEU A 177 65.57 -2.19 32.33
CA LEU A 177 65.19 -1.28 33.42
C LEU A 177 66.43 -0.66 34.08
N LYS A 178 67.54 -1.40 34.12
CA LYS A 178 68.83 -0.94 34.62
C LYS A 178 69.47 0.16 33.75
N GLU A 179 69.37 0.07 32.42
CA GLU A 179 69.87 1.11 31.49
C GLU A 179 69.03 2.38 31.52
N VAL A 180 67.70 2.26 31.60
CA VAL A 180 66.81 3.44 31.70
C VAL A 180 67.03 4.14 33.02
N LEU A 181 67.13 3.39 34.11
CA LEU A 181 67.34 3.94 35.44
C LEU A 181 68.74 4.55 35.59
N HIS A 182 69.77 3.96 34.97
CA HIS A 182 71.09 4.59 34.91
C HIS A 182 71.12 5.83 34.03
N SER A 183 70.53 5.81 32.83
CA SER A 183 70.49 6.99 31.95
C SER A 183 69.70 8.13 32.60
N ALA A 184 68.55 7.85 33.20
CA ALA A 184 67.76 8.86 33.91
C ALA A 184 68.47 9.39 35.17
N LEU A 185 69.22 8.53 35.88
CA LEU A 185 70.04 8.94 37.02
C LEU A 185 71.19 9.84 36.56
N ASP A 186 71.88 9.49 35.47
CA ASP A 186 72.98 10.26 34.92
C ASP A 186 72.50 11.63 34.45
N GLU A 187 71.36 11.71 33.75
CA GLU A 187 70.81 12.97 33.24
C GLU A 187 70.33 13.89 34.37
N VAL A 188 69.77 13.35 35.45
CA VAL A 188 69.41 14.12 36.66
C VAL A 188 70.65 14.57 37.43
N LEU A 189 71.67 13.73 37.56
CA LEU A 189 72.94 14.09 38.20
C LEU A 189 73.65 15.22 37.45
N GLU A 190 73.60 15.19 36.12
CA GLU A 190 74.17 16.21 35.25
C GLU A 190 73.40 17.55 35.36
N LEU A 191 72.06 17.51 35.31
CA LEU A 191 71.19 18.69 35.52
C LEU A 191 71.39 19.35 36.88
N MET A 192 71.63 18.54 37.91
CA MET A 192 71.81 19.00 39.29
C MET A 192 73.28 19.28 39.65
N GLN A 193 74.22 19.09 38.72
CA GLN A 193 75.67 19.19 38.93
C GLN A 193 76.18 18.37 40.14
N LEU A 194 75.59 17.21 40.38
CA LEU A 194 75.97 16.32 41.46
C LEU A 194 77.01 15.30 40.97
N ARG A 195 78.02 15.02 41.79
CA ARG A 195 79.15 14.15 41.40
C ARG A 195 78.86 12.66 41.46
N ALA A 196 77.86 12.23 42.22
CA ALA A 196 77.48 10.81 42.35
C ALA A 196 76.08 10.67 42.94
N GLY A 197 75.39 9.59 42.56
CA GLY A 197 74.12 9.17 43.13
C GLY A 197 73.94 7.66 42.96
N TRP A 198 73.04 7.07 43.73
CA TRP A 198 72.67 5.65 43.60
C TRP A 198 71.16 5.51 43.64
N VAL A 199 70.64 4.63 42.78
CA VAL A 199 69.24 4.21 42.81
C VAL A 199 69.18 2.78 43.29
N VAL A 200 68.44 2.54 44.36
CA VAL A 200 68.22 1.21 44.92
C VAL A 200 66.84 0.74 44.47
N LEU A 201 66.82 -0.29 43.62
CA LEU A 201 65.62 -1.07 43.32
C LEU A 201 65.44 -2.09 44.45
N ARG A 202 64.30 -2.04 45.15
CA ARG A 202 63.95 -2.98 46.22
C ARG A 202 63.04 -4.08 45.70
#